data_AF-A0A3B0SVZ3-F1
#
_entry.id   AF-A0A3B0SVZ3-F1
#
_cell.length_a   1.000
_cell.length_b   1.000
_cell.length_c   1.000
_cell.angle_alpha   90.00
_cell.angle_beta   90.00
_cell.angle_gamma   90.00
#
_symmetry.space_group_name_H-M   'P 1'
#
loop_
_entity.id
_entity.type
_entity.pdbx_description
1 polymer ?
#
loop_
_entity_poly.entity_id
_entity_poly.type
_entity_poly.pdbx_seq_one_letter_code
_entity_poly.pdbx_strand_id
1 'polypeptide(L)'
;MTDPEDLLHSFPEEAPPPEIVLAAVRAFRYRAIAIGASIIAAMFIATFALGKIGPSDVDAEVAAAVRDGADVVPVLTSAQYDGIFVSFSELVVDGNTGYARLLVWDTKGHAEVDFDVVAIEIAGQRQEIFSNSIAGLVSYRDLDGVLRKRTSDAGWFRFESPTGIKPPVVLEVQLLIVPADVVLHGGNLDGPFPILRLEWSGSP
;
A
#
# COMPACT_ATOMS: atom_id res chain seq x y z
N MET A 1 -5.81 21.38 61.60
CA MET A 1 -6.18 21.99 60.31
C MET A 1 -5.96 23.47 60.49
N THR A 2 -4.89 23.98 59.89
CA THR A 2 -4.46 25.37 60.02
C THR A 2 -5.22 26.21 59.00
N ASP A 3 -5.77 27.34 59.44
CA ASP A 3 -6.61 28.22 58.64
C ASP A 3 -5.79 28.82 57.47
N PRO A 4 -6.26 28.78 56.21
CA PRO A 4 -5.54 29.36 55.07
C PRO A 4 -5.23 30.86 55.20
N GLU A 5 -5.88 31.60 56.11
CA GLU A 5 -5.54 32.99 56.42
C GLU A 5 -4.24 33.13 57.24
N ASP A 6 -3.85 32.13 58.03
CA ASP A 6 -2.58 32.13 58.80
C ASP A 6 -1.34 31.99 57.90
N LEU A 7 -1.49 31.48 56.68
CA LEU A 7 -0.39 31.35 55.70
C LEU A 7 -0.04 32.66 54.99
N LEU A 8 -0.87 33.70 55.13
CA LEU A 8 -0.64 35.02 54.53
C LEU A 8 0.14 35.97 55.45
N HIS A 9 0.21 35.68 56.75
CA HIS A 9 0.93 36.50 57.73
C HIS A 9 2.44 36.23 57.80
N SER A 10 2.96 35.24 57.07
CA SER A 10 4.39 34.90 57.05
C SER A 10 5.13 35.31 55.77
N PHE A 11 4.54 36.17 54.92
CA PHE A 11 5.26 36.69 53.75
C PHE A 11 6.10 37.91 54.12
N PRO A 12 7.42 37.91 53.86
CA PRO A 12 8.27 39.08 54.08
C PRO A 12 7.80 40.27 53.22
N GLU A 13 7.83 41.47 53.78
CA GLU A 13 7.30 42.73 53.18
C GLU A 13 7.94 43.14 51.83
N GLU A 14 8.93 42.39 51.34
CA GLU A 14 9.63 42.63 50.07
C GLU A 14 9.12 41.75 48.90
N ALA A 15 8.01 41.03 49.07
CA ALA A 15 7.41 40.28 47.96
C ALA A 15 6.74 41.23 46.95
N PRO A 16 6.99 41.07 45.62
CA PRO A 16 6.36 41.92 44.60
C PRO A 16 4.83 41.80 44.65
N PRO A 17 4.08 42.88 44.32
CA PRO A 17 2.63 42.91 44.39
C PRO A 17 1.98 41.67 43.75
N PRO A 18 0.96 41.08 44.38
CA PRO A 18 0.37 39.80 43.95
C PRO A 18 -0.13 39.82 42.50
N GLU A 19 -0.45 40.99 41.95
CA GLU A 19 -0.82 41.22 40.55
C GLU A 19 0.30 40.90 39.56
N ILE A 20 1.55 41.22 39.91
CA ILE A 20 2.74 40.95 39.09
C ILE A 20 3.03 39.44 39.10
N VAL A 21 2.87 38.80 40.25
CA VAL A 21 3.00 37.34 40.39
C VAL A 21 1.93 36.62 39.55
N LEU A 22 0.69 37.09 39.58
CA LEU A 22 -0.41 36.51 38.80
C LEU A 22 -0.20 36.68 37.28
N ALA A 23 0.29 37.85 36.85
CA ALA A 23 0.62 38.11 35.45
C ALA A 23 1.79 37.24 34.96
N ALA A 24 2.83 37.06 35.78
CA ALA A 24 3.97 36.19 35.49
C ALA A 24 3.55 34.71 35.38
N VAL A 25 2.70 34.23 36.30
CA VAL A 25 2.16 32.85 36.26
C VAL A 25 1.29 32.63 35.03
N ARG A 26 0.45 33.60 34.65
CA ARG A 26 -0.35 33.54 33.41
C ARG A 26 0.54 33.49 32.17
N ALA A 27 1.54 34.37 32.08
CA ALA A 27 2.47 34.39 30.96
C ALA A 27 3.25 33.07 30.84
N PHE A 28 3.65 32.47 31.96
CA PHE A 28 4.32 31.17 31.98
C PHE A 28 3.38 30.04 31.54
N ARG A 29 2.13 30.03 32.01
CA ARG A 29 1.09 29.07 31.58
C ARG A 29 0.79 29.17 30.09
N TYR A 30 0.63 30.38 29.54
CA TYR A 30 0.37 30.57 28.11
C TYR A 30 1.56 30.14 27.24
N ARG A 31 2.80 30.40 27.68
CA ARG A 31 4.00 29.91 26.99
C ARG A 31 4.09 28.38 27.03
N ALA A 32 3.79 27.75 28.16
CA ALA A 32 3.77 26.30 28.26
C ALA A 32 2.72 25.66 27.33
N ILE A 33 1.51 26.24 27.25
CA ILE A 33 0.45 25.80 26.33
C ILE A 33 0.90 25.98 24.87
N ALA A 34 1.52 27.12 24.52
CA ALA A 34 2.00 27.38 23.17
C ALA A 34 3.11 26.39 22.75
N ILE A 35 4.03 26.08 23.65
CA ILE A 35 5.08 25.07 23.43
C ILE A 35 4.45 23.69 23.22
N GLY A 36 3.51 23.30 24.09
CA GLY A 36 2.77 22.04 23.95
C GLY A 36 2.02 21.94 22.62
N ALA A 37 1.30 22.99 22.23
CA ALA A 37 0.61 23.05 20.94
C ALA A 37 1.57 22.95 19.74
N SER A 38 2.74 23.57 19.84
CA SER A 38 3.77 23.52 18.79
C SER A 38 4.38 22.12 18.64
N ILE A 39 4.61 21.41 19.76
CA ILE A 39 5.07 20.03 19.75
C ILE A 39 4.03 19.12 19.10
N ILE A 40 2.75 19.27 19.46
CA ILE A 40 1.66 18.49 18.86
C ILE A 40 1.56 18.78 17.35
N ALA A 41 1.62 20.05 16.95
CA ALA A 41 1.60 20.42 15.53
C ALA A 41 2.80 19.84 14.75
N ALA A 42 4.00 19.90 15.33
CA ALA A 42 5.20 19.29 14.75
C ALA A 42 5.07 17.76 14.65
N MET A 43 4.49 17.11 15.65
CA MET A 43 4.20 15.67 15.60
C MET A 43 3.20 15.34 14.50
N PHE A 44 2.12 16.11 14.34
CA PHE A 44 1.15 15.91 13.26
C PHE A 44 1.78 16.09 11.87
N ILE A 45 2.61 17.13 11.69
CA ILE A 45 3.34 17.36 10.43
C ILE A 45 4.33 16.23 10.18
N ALA A 46 5.05 15.77 11.22
CA ALA A 46 5.97 14.65 11.11
C ALA A 46 5.22 13.35 10.76
N THR A 47 4.11 13.02 11.42
CA THR A 47 3.31 11.83 11.08
C THR A 47 2.73 11.90 9.67
N PHE A 48 2.26 13.07 9.23
CA PHE A 48 1.77 13.27 7.86
C PHE A 48 2.89 13.16 6.81
N ALA A 49 4.06 13.73 7.10
CA ALA A 49 5.22 13.64 6.22
C ALA A 49 5.83 12.23 6.19
N LEU A 50 5.94 11.55 7.34
CA LEU A 50 6.38 10.15 7.43
C LEU A 50 5.36 9.16 6.87
N GLY A 51 4.06 9.49 6.87
CA GLY A 51 3.04 8.74 6.15
C GLY A 51 3.27 8.71 4.63
N LYS A 52 4.06 9.64 4.09
CA LYS A 52 4.54 9.64 2.69
C LYS A 52 5.89 8.92 2.50
N ILE A 53 6.50 8.41 3.56
CA ILE A 53 7.81 7.71 3.57
C ILE A 53 7.63 6.22 3.95
N GLY A 54 6.39 5.73 3.98
CA GLY A 54 6.10 4.30 3.97
C GLY A 54 6.22 3.74 2.55
N PRO A 55 6.39 2.41 2.37
CA PRO A 55 6.26 1.78 1.07
C PRO A 55 4.92 2.21 0.44
N SER A 56 4.94 2.60 -0.83
CA SER A 56 3.74 3.05 -1.53
C SER A 56 2.69 1.95 -1.51
N ASP A 57 1.54 2.25 -0.91
CA ASP A 57 0.35 1.42 -1.05
C ASP A 57 -0.19 1.65 -2.45
N VAL A 58 0.20 0.79 -3.40
CA VAL A 58 -0.17 0.91 -4.82
C VAL A 58 -1.69 0.92 -4.99
N ASP A 59 -2.45 0.22 -4.13
CA ASP A 59 -3.91 0.28 -4.15
C ASP A 59 -4.41 1.70 -3.83
N ALA A 60 -3.79 2.38 -2.86
CA ALA A 60 -4.13 3.75 -2.51
C ALA A 60 -3.73 4.75 -3.61
N GLU A 61 -2.57 4.53 -4.27
CA GLU A 61 -2.16 5.32 -5.43
C GLU A 61 -3.15 5.19 -6.59
N VAL A 62 -3.56 3.97 -6.93
CA VAL A 62 -4.54 3.72 -7.98
C VAL A 62 -5.87 4.39 -7.63
N ALA A 63 -6.35 4.24 -6.39
CA ALA A 63 -7.58 4.88 -5.94
C ALA A 63 -7.50 6.41 -6.02
N ALA A 64 -6.34 6.99 -5.71
CA ALA A 64 -6.11 8.43 -5.84
C ALA A 64 -6.09 8.87 -7.31
N ALA A 65 -5.36 8.16 -8.17
CA ALA A 65 -5.27 8.45 -9.60
C ALA A 65 -6.66 8.40 -10.28
N VAL A 66 -7.44 7.35 -10.00
CA VAL A 66 -8.81 7.22 -10.52
C VAL A 66 -9.71 8.37 -10.05
N ARG A 67 -9.62 8.74 -8.76
CA ARG A 67 -10.39 9.87 -8.22
C ARG A 67 -9.99 11.20 -8.87
N ASP A 68 -8.71 11.35 -9.20
CA ASP A 68 -8.14 12.58 -9.77
C ASP A 68 -8.31 12.62 -11.31
N GLY A 69 -8.93 11.60 -11.91
CA GLY A 69 -9.39 11.59 -13.30
C GLY A 69 -8.55 10.76 -14.27
N ALA A 70 -7.73 9.82 -13.77
CA ALA A 70 -6.98 8.89 -14.60
C ALA A 70 -7.89 8.04 -15.49
N ASP A 71 -7.40 7.66 -16.67
CA ASP A 71 -8.14 6.83 -17.62
C ASP A 71 -8.13 5.37 -17.15
N VAL A 72 -9.33 4.78 -17.00
CA VAL A 72 -9.50 3.37 -16.63
C VAL A 72 -9.87 2.56 -17.85
N VAL A 73 -8.98 1.67 -18.25
CA VAL A 73 -9.12 0.80 -19.42
C VAL A 73 -9.40 -0.63 -18.96
N PRO A 74 -10.61 -1.18 -19.20
CA PRO A 74 -10.85 -2.60 -18.97
C PRO A 74 -10.00 -3.41 -19.95
N VAL A 75 -9.31 -4.42 -19.43
CA VAL A 75 -8.51 -5.35 -20.22
C VAL A 75 -9.08 -6.75 -20.00
N LEU A 76 -9.35 -7.50 -21.06
CA LEU A 76 -9.95 -8.85 -20.95
C LEU A 76 -9.04 -9.90 -21.59
N THR A 77 -7.78 -9.92 -21.15
CA THR A 77 -6.80 -10.91 -21.60
C THR A 77 -6.44 -11.86 -20.46
N SER A 78 -6.22 -13.11 -20.80
CA SER A 78 -5.90 -14.15 -19.82
C SER A 78 -5.03 -15.23 -20.42
N ALA A 79 -4.18 -15.80 -19.57
CA ALA A 79 -3.35 -16.96 -19.88
C ALA A 79 -3.52 -18.00 -18.77
N GLN A 80 -3.23 -19.25 -19.11
CA GLN A 80 -3.39 -20.37 -18.18
C GLN A 80 -2.15 -21.27 -18.23
N TYR A 81 -1.70 -21.70 -17.06
CA TYR A 81 -0.72 -22.76 -16.91
C TYR A 81 -1.15 -23.69 -15.77
N ASP A 82 -1.17 -24.99 -16.04
CA ASP A 82 -1.45 -26.03 -15.05
C ASP A 82 -2.74 -25.84 -14.20
N GLY A 83 -3.76 -25.14 -14.70
CA GLY A 83 -4.98 -24.86 -13.93
C GLY A 83 -4.92 -23.60 -13.06
N ILE A 84 -3.79 -22.89 -13.09
CA ILE A 84 -3.65 -21.50 -12.64
C ILE A 84 -3.97 -20.60 -13.83
N PHE A 85 -4.89 -19.68 -13.60
CA PHE A 85 -5.27 -18.67 -14.58
C PHE A 85 -4.78 -17.32 -14.10
N VAL A 86 -4.19 -16.55 -15.00
CA VAL A 86 -3.78 -15.16 -14.78
C VAL A 86 -4.53 -14.31 -15.79
N SER A 87 -5.23 -13.29 -15.32
CA SER A 87 -5.90 -12.31 -16.15
C SER A 87 -5.32 -10.93 -15.92
N PHE A 88 -5.00 -10.24 -17.02
CA PHE A 88 -4.78 -8.81 -17.01
C PHE A 88 -6.13 -8.15 -17.28
N SER A 89 -6.68 -7.56 -16.22
CA SER A 89 -8.09 -7.22 -16.08
C SER A 89 -8.39 -5.73 -16.26
N GLU A 90 -7.42 -4.87 -15.94
CA GLU A 90 -7.61 -3.43 -15.91
C GLU A 90 -6.25 -2.73 -16.03
N LEU A 91 -6.22 -1.63 -16.78
CA LEU A 91 -5.09 -0.73 -16.89
C LEU A 91 -5.55 0.68 -16.53
N VAL A 92 -4.95 1.28 -15.50
CA VAL A 92 -5.17 2.70 -15.16
C VAL A 92 -4.00 3.51 -15.69
N VAL A 93 -4.30 4.60 -16.41
CA VAL A 93 -3.32 5.49 -17.02
C VAL A 93 -3.44 6.89 -16.41
N ASP A 94 -2.42 7.29 -15.66
CA ASP A 94 -2.27 8.63 -15.10
C ASP A 94 -1.06 9.32 -15.73
N GLY A 95 -1.29 10.00 -16.85
CA GLY A 95 -0.24 10.61 -17.66
C GLY A 95 0.76 9.58 -18.18
N ASN A 96 1.97 9.56 -17.58
CA ASN A 96 3.04 8.62 -17.92
C ASN A 96 3.12 7.43 -16.95
N THR A 97 2.35 7.43 -15.87
CA THR A 97 2.30 6.35 -14.89
C THR A 97 1.15 5.41 -15.21
N GLY A 98 1.45 4.12 -15.17
CA GLY A 98 0.51 3.04 -15.49
C GLY A 98 0.38 2.09 -14.33
N TYR A 99 -0.84 1.62 -14.11
CA TYR A 99 -1.14 0.61 -13.11
C TYR A 99 -1.85 -0.56 -13.78
N ALA A 100 -1.21 -1.73 -13.81
CA ALA A 100 -1.79 -2.96 -14.37
C ALA A 100 -2.38 -3.82 -13.26
N ARG A 101 -3.64 -4.22 -13.42
CA ARG A 101 -4.34 -5.12 -12.50
C ARG A 101 -4.28 -6.56 -12.99
N LEU A 102 -3.62 -7.42 -12.20
CA LEU A 102 -3.65 -8.85 -12.41
C LEU A 102 -4.61 -9.54 -11.45
N LEU A 103 -5.33 -10.53 -11.97
CA LEU A 103 -6.17 -11.45 -11.21
C LEU A 103 -5.66 -12.88 -11.40
N VAL A 104 -5.33 -13.58 -10.32
CA VAL A 104 -4.81 -14.95 -10.37
C VAL A 104 -5.73 -15.90 -9.63
N TRP A 105 -6.14 -17.02 -10.24
CA TRP A 105 -6.90 -18.06 -9.54
C TRP A 105 -6.42 -19.46 -9.88
N ASP A 106 -6.44 -20.34 -8.87
CA ASP A 106 -6.00 -21.73 -8.98
C ASP A 106 -7.19 -22.68 -8.84
N THR A 107 -7.43 -23.43 -9.91
CA THR A 107 -8.53 -24.41 -10.00
C THR A 107 -8.15 -25.81 -9.57
N LYS A 108 -6.85 -26.12 -9.44
CA LYS A 108 -6.36 -27.44 -9.02
C LYS A 108 -6.00 -27.49 -7.54
N GLY A 109 -5.82 -26.34 -6.89
CA GLY A 109 -5.53 -26.28 -5.47
C GLY A 109 -4.11 -26.74 -5.14
N HIS A 110 -3.12 -26.21 -5.86
CA HIS A 110 -1.70 -26.35 -5.56
C HIS A 110 -1.42 -25.89 -4.13
N ALA A 111 -0.32 -26.38 -3.53
CA ALA A 111 -0.03 -26.06 -2.13
C ALA A 111 0.31 -24.59 -1.93
N GLU A 112 1.13 -24.02 -2.81
CA GLU A 112 1.48 -22.61 -2.81
C GLU A 112 1.75 -22.18 -4.24
N VAL A 113 1.23 -21.00 -4.59
CA VAL A 113 1.40 -20.36 -5.88
C VAL A 113 1.74 -18.92 -5.58
N ASP A 114 2.83 -18.47 -6.14
CA ASP A 114 3.26 -17.08 -6.14
C ASP A 114 3.46 -16.63 -7.59
N PHE A 115 3.47 -15.33 -7.82
CA PHE A 115 3.66 -14.77 -9.15
C PHE A 115 4.30 -13.39 -9.09
N ASP A 116 5.02 -13.06 -10.14
CA ASP A 116 5.57 -11.72 -10.31
C ASP A 116 5.48 -11.27 -11.77
N VAL A 117 5.40 -9.96 -11.99
CA VAL A 117 5.53 -9.38 -13.32
C VAL A 117 7.00 -9.13 -13.56
N VAL A 118 7.60 -9.90 -14.46
CA VAL A 118 9.04 -9.84 -14.74
C VAL A 118 9.36 -8.87 -15.88
N ALA A 119 8.38 -8.57 -16.73
CA ALA A 119 8.51 -7.56 -17.78
C ALA A 119 7.18 -6.88 -18.09
N ILE A 120 7.26 -5.59 -18.39
CA ILE A 120 6.18 -4.82 -19.00
C ILE A 120 6.73 -4.20 -20.27
N GLU A 121 6.05 -4.37 -21.39
CA GLU A 121 6.39 -3.71 -22.65
C GLU A 121 5.26 -2.82 -23.13
N ILE A 122 5.62 -1.65 -23.65
CA ILE A 122 4.69 -0.69 -24.23
C ILE A 122 5.19 -0.40 -25.64
N ALA A 123 4.36 -0.71 -26.64
CA ALA A 123 4.72 -0.58 -28.05
C ALA A 123 6.09 -1.21 -28.40
N GLY A 124 6.40 -2.36 -27.78
CA GLY A 124 7.65 -3.10 -27.98
C GLY A 124 8.87 -2.54 -27.22
N GLN A 125 8.68 -1.58 -26.33
CA GLN A 125 9.74 -1.08 -25.44
C GLN A 125 9.52 -1.58 -24.02
N ARG A 126 10.54 -2.24 -23.45
CA ARG A 126 10.51 -2.69 -22.05
C ARG A 126 10.54 -1.49 -21.10
N GLN A 127 9.67 -1.53 -20.10
CA GLN A 127 9.56 -0.53 -19.05
C GLN A 127 10.09 -1.09 -17.72
N GLU A 128 10.49 -0.17 -16.85
CA GLU A 128 10.85 -0.49 -15.47
C GLU A 128 9.59 -0.65 -14.62
N ILE A 129 9.61 -1.65 -13.73
CA ILE A 129 8.54 -1.93 -12.78
C ILE A 129 9.00 -1.34 -11.46
N PHE A 130 8.25 -0.38 -10.93
CA PHE A 130 8.69 0.40 -9.77
C PHE A 130 8.19 -0.17 -8.46
N SER A 131 6.97 -0.71 -8.45
CA SER A 131 6.35 -1.28 -7.27
C SER A 131 5.18 -2.16 -7.63
N ASN A 132 4.82 -3.06 -6.71
CA ASN A 132 3.64 -3.89 -6.78
C ASN A 132 2.89 -3.88 -5.44
N SER A 133 1.59 -4.11 -5.51
CA SER A 133 0.78 -4.57 -4.37
C SER A 133 0.24 -5.93 -4.78
N ILE A 134 0.65 -6.99 -4.10
CA ILE A 134 0.12 -8.34 -4.31
C ILE A 134 -0.57 -8.74 -3.01
N ALA A 135 -1.90 -8.84 -3.03
CA ALA A 135 -2.60 -9.60 -2.01
C ALA A 135 -2.41 -11.09 -2.32
N GLY A 136 -1.90 -11.89 -1.38
CA GLY A 136 -1.63 -13.33 -1.59
C GLY A 136 -2.85 -14.25 -1.46
N LEU A 137 -2.76 -15.45 -2.05
CA LEU A 137 -3.91 -16.36 -2.27
C LEU A 137 -4.60 -16.75 -0.97
N VAL A 138 -5.78 -16.16 -0.75
CA VAL A 138 -6.61 -16.50 0.41
C VAL A 138 -7.45 -17.73 0.11
N SER A 139 -7.22 -18.79 0.89
CA SER A 139 -8.08 -19.97 0.90
C SER A 139 -9.21 -19.75 1.91
N TYR A 140 -10.47 -19.94 1.51
CA TYR A 140 -11.58 -20.01 2.45
C TYR A 140 -12.23 -21.39 2.44
N ARG A 141 -12.60 -21.85 3.65
CA ARG A 141 -13.43 -23.05 3.84
C ARG A 141 -14.88 -22.62 3.92
N ASP A 142 -15.78 -23.38 3.30
CA ASP A 142 -17.20 -23.19 3.53
C ASP A 142 -17.60 -23.61 4.96
N LEU A 143 -18.86 -23.36 5.31
CA LEU A 143 -19.42 -23.70 6.62
C LEU A 143 -19.36 -25.21 6.92
N ASP A 144 -19.22 -26.05 5.89
CA ASP A 144 -19.08 -27.51 6.00
C ASP A 144 -17.62 -27.96 6.10
N GLY A 145 -16.68 -27.02 6.20
CA GLY A 145 -15.24 -27.28 6.33
C GLY A 145 -14.56 -27.69 5.01
N VAL A 146 -15.29 -27.67 3.90
CA VAL A 146 -14.80 -28.01 2.57
C VAL A 146 -14.07 -26.80 1.99
N LEU A 147 -12.84 -27.02 1.52
CA LEU A 147 -12.07 -25.98 0.82
C LEU A 147 -12.74 -25.72 -0.53
N ARG A 148 -13.55 -24.67 -0.66
CA ARG A 148 -14.43 -24.49 -1.84
C ARG A 148 -13.83 -23.69 -2.98
N LYS A 149 -12.79 -22.87 -2.75
CA LYS A 149 -12.05 -22.17 -3.80
C LYS A 149 -10.88 -21.40 -3.20
N ARG A 150 -9.73 -21.36 -3.89
CA ARG A 150 -8.80 -20.24 -3.77
C ARG A 150 -9.32 -19.13 -4.67
N THR A 151 -9.92 -18.13 -4.07
CA THR A 151 -10.36 -16.91 -4.77
C THR A 151 -9.19 -15.96 -4.97
N SER A 152 -9.37 -15.09 -5.97
CA SER A 152 -8.31 -14.43 -6.69
C SER A 152 -7.39 -13.56 -5.87
N ASP A 153 -6.09 -13.65 -6.15
CA ASP A 153 -5.17 -12.56 -5.86
C ASP A 153 -5.43 -11.45 -6.85
N ALA A 154 -5.68 -10.26 -6.32
CA ALA A 154 -5.67 -9.05 -7.09
C ALA A 154 -4.40 -8.30 -6.74
N GLY A 155 -3.61 -7.97 -7.76
CA GLY A 155 -2.43 -7.16 -7.56
C GLY A 155 -2.32 -6.04 -8.57
N TRP A 156 -1.83 -4.90 -8.11
CA TRP A 156 -1.51 -3.75 -8.95
C TRP A 156 -0.01 -3.67 -9.16
N PHE A 157 0.40 -3.45 -10.41
CA PHE A 157 1.79 -3.26 -10.79
C PHE A 157 1.96 -1.86 -11.38
N ARG A 158 2.78 -1.05 -10.73
CA ARG A 158 3.10 0.31 -11.15
C ARG A 158 4.30 0.30 -12.09
N PHE A 159 4.13 0.95 -13.24
CA PHE A 159 5.18 1.20 -14.21
C PHE A 159 5.10 2.63 -14.71
N GLU A 160 6.17 3.11 -15.34
CA GLU A 160 6.17 4.42 -16.00
C GLU A 160 6.66 4.27 -17.43
N SER A 161 6.13 5.11 -18.32
CA SER A 161 6.61 5.24 -19.68
C SER A 161 6.89 6.70 -20.02
N PRO A 162 8.14 7.07 -20.35
CA PRO A 162 8.47 8.45 -20.69
C PRO A 162 7.82 8.91 -22.00
N THR A 163 7.36 7.97 -22.84
CA THR A 163 6.73 8.25 -24.14
C THR A 163 5.21 8.17 -24.11
N GLY A 164 4.62 8.06 -22.92
CA GLY A 164 3.19 7.83 -22.70
C GLY A 164 2.80 6.35 -22.84
N ILE A 165 1.64 6.02 -22.28
CA ILE A 165 1.11 4.65 -22.28
C ILE A 165 0.12 4.50 -23.43
N LYS A 166 0.46 3.62 -24.36
CA LYS A 166 -0.35 3.33 -25.54
C LYS A 166 -0.26 1.85 -25.89
N PRO A 167 -1.31 1.28 -26.49
CA PRO A 167 -1.27 -0.10 -26.94
C PRO A 167 -0.19 -0.30 -28.04
N PRO A 168 0.36 -1.52 -28.17
CA PRO A 168 0.11 -2.67 -27.29
C PRO A 168 0.82 -2.52 -25.93
N VAL A 169 0.17 -2.98 -24.86
CA VAL A 169 0.77 -3.17 -23.54
C VAL A 169 0.86 -4.67 -23.25
N VAL A 170 2.06 -5.15 -22.99
CA VAL A 170 2.37 -6.57 -22.80
C VAL A 170 2.90 -6.75 -21.39
N LEU A 171 2.39 -7.76 -20.69
CA LEU A 171 2.88 -8.19 -19.39
C LEU A 171 3.43 -9.61 -19.50
N GLU A 172 4.64 -9.82 -19.00
CA GLU A 172 5.20 -11.16 -18.77
C GLU A 172 5.12 -11.47 -17.28
N VAL A 173 4.34 -12.50 -16.95
CA VAL A 173 4.07 -12.94 -15.58
C VAL A 173 4.79 -14.26 -15.37
N GLN A 174 5.74 -14.28 -14.44
CA GLN A 174 6.38 -15.52 -14.00
C GLN A 174 5.56 -16.12 -12.87
N LEU A 175 5.25 -17.42 -12.96
CA LEU A 175 4.65 -18.16 -11.85
C LEU A 175 5.71 -18.96 -11.10
N LEU A 176 5.60 -18.97 -9.77
CA LEU A 176 6.27 -19.92 -8.88
C LEU A 176 5.20 -20.85 -8.31
N ILE A 177 5.33 -22.14 -8.59
CA ILE A 177 4.41 -23.17 -8.09
C ILE A 177 5.20 -24.05 -7.15
N VAL A 178 4.90 -23.98 -5.85
CA VAL A 178 5.63 -24.74 -4.84
C VAL A 178 4.88 -26.04 -4.54
N PRO A 179 5.51 -27.21 -4.73
CA PRO A 179 4.94 -28.49 -4.37
C PRO A 179 4.66 -28.61 -2.86
N ALA A 180 3.61 -29.37 -2.49
CA ALA A 180 3.18 -29.53 -1.09
C ALA A 180 4.28 -30.10 -0.18
N ASP A 181 5.08 -31.02 -0.69
CA ASP A 181 6.21 -31.61 0.01
C ASP A 181 7.33 -30.59 0.29
N VAL A 182 7.58 -29.66 -0.62
CA VAL A 182 8.56 -28.57 -0.43
C VAL A 182 8.09 -27.58 0.63
N VAL A 183 6.80 -27.20 0.63
CA VAL A 183 6.21 -26.32 1.66
C VAL A 183 6.32 -26.94 3.05
N LEU A 184 6.05 -28.25 3.16
CA LEU A 184 5.95 -28.93 4.46
C LEU A 184 7.29 -29.37 5.03
N HIS A 185 8.27 -29.72 4.18
CA HIS A 185 9.51 -30.35 4.62
C HIS A 185 10.75 -29.50 4.33
N GLY A 186 10.60 -28.39 3.61
CA GLY A 186 11.73 -27.65 3.06
C GLY A 186 12.36 -28.45 1.91
N GLY A 187 12.59 -27.79 0.79
CA GLY A 187 13.09 -28.46 -0.40
C GLY A 187 13.68 -27.45 -1.39
N ASN A 188 14.25 -27.99 -2.46
CA ASN A 188 14.78 -27.16 -3.54
C ASN A 188 13.61 -26.53 -4.32
N LEU A 189 13.66 -25.21 -4.53
CA LEU A 189 12.69 -24.44 -5.31
C LEU A 189 13.03 -24.42 -6.82
N ASP A 190 13.95 -25.28 -7.28
CA ASP A 190 14.25 -25.51 -8.69
C ASP A 190 13.07 -26.22 -9.39
N GLY A 191 11.94 -25.53 -9.48
CA GLY A 191 10.78 -25.91 -10.28
C GLY A 191 10.79 -25.19 -11.64
N PRO A 192 9.95 -25.61 -12.60
CA PRO A 192 9.70 -24.78 -13.77
C PRO A 192 9.05 -23.46 -13.32
N PHE A 193 9.61 -22.34 -13.76
CA PHE A 193 9.05 -21.00 -13.59
C PHE A 193 8.41 -20.55 -14.91
N PRO A 194 7.20 -21.04 -15.25
CA PRO A 194 6.58 -20.71 -16.52
C PRO A 194 6.32 -19.22 -16.60
N ILE A 195 6.58 -18.65 -17.78
CA ILE A 195 6.28 -17.26 -18.10
C ILE A 195 5.02 -17.23 -18.95
N LEU A 196 4.01 -16.52 -18.45
CA LEU A 196 2.76 -16.25 -19.13
C LEU A 196 2.81 -14.86 -19.74
N ARG A 197 2.45 -14.76 -21.01
CA ARG A 197 2.41 -13.49 -21.73
C ARG A 197 0.97 -13.04 -21.92
N LEU A 198 0.66 -11.85 -21.42
CA LEU A 198 -0.65 -11.19 -21.48
C LEU A 198 -0.51 -9.93 -22.32
N GLU A 199 -1.46 -9.64 -23.21
CA GLU A 199 -1.39 -8.46 -24.08
C GLU A 199 -2.73 -7.75 -24.16
N TRP A 200 -2.68 -6.43 -24.01
CA TRP A 200 -3.73 -5.51 -24.39
C TRP A 200 -3.36 -4.79 -25.70
N SER A 201 -4.17 -4.98 -26.74
CA SER A 201 -3.89 -4.49 -28.09
C SER A 201 -4.58 -3.16 -28.45
N GLY A 202 -5.32 -2.55 -27.53
CA GLY A 202 -5.96 -1.24 -27.77
C GLY A 202 -7.44 -1.29 -28.16
N SER A 203 -8.13 -2.41 -27.92
CA SER A 203 -9.60 -2.48 -27.94
C SER A 203 -10.10 -3.16 -26.66
N PRO A 204 -11.24 -2.71 -26.11
CA PRO A 204 -11.86 -3.31 -24.93
C PRO A 204 -12.33 -4.76 -25.19
#